data_AF-A0A7R9DZE3-F1
#
_entry.id   AF-A0A7R9DZE3-F1
#
_cell.length_a   1.000
_cell.length_b   1.000
_cell.length_c   1.000
_cell.angle_alpha   90.00
_cell.angle_beta   90.00
_cell.angle_gamma   90.00
#
_symmetry.space_group_name_H-M   'P 1'
#
loop_
_entity.id
_entity.type
_entity.pdbx_description
1 polymer ?
#
loop_
_entity_poly.entity_id
_entity_poly.type
_entity_poly.pdbx_seq_one_letter_code
_entity_poly.pdbx_strand_id
1 'polypeptide(L)'
;MNISFQAENHFLHLSENYTWMMGMLDVLLSTSHWLLLPALILGLLYILGTWNYDYFSKQNIPYVKPWPFVGNFGPLILRRISFPDNHLRLYRAYKGHRLTGVFQFTRPRTIIRDIELLKLIAIKDFDHFMNHFTFTDPDIDPLFSGNLFLLKGRLNNLAGT
;
A
#
# COMPACT_ATOMS: atom_id res chain seq x y z
N MET A 1 9.96 -52.78 52.65
CA MET A 1 8.75 -52.68 51.82
C MET A 1 8.23 -51.23 51.68
N ASN A 2 8.52 -50.33 52.63
CA ASN A 2 7.99 -48.96 52.61
C ASN A 2 8.72 -48.00 51.64
N ILE A 3 10.03 -48.17 51.47
CA ILE A 3 10.87 -47.26 50.67
C ILE A 3 10.61 -47.41 49.16
N SER A 4 10.41 -48.64 48.68
CA SER A 4 10.09 -48.90 47.27
C SER A 4 8.72 -48.34 46.87
N PHE A 5 7.72 -48.48 47.74
CA PHE A 5 6.37 -47.94 47.53
C PHE A 5 6.33 -46.42 47.57
N GLN A 6 7.05 -45.79 48.50
CA GLN A 6 7.18 -44.33 48.57
C GLN A 6 7.90 -43.76 47.36
N ALA A 7 8.94 -44.45 46.87
CA ALA A 7 9.65 -44.07 45.66
C ALA A 7 8.73 -44.16 44.44
N GLU A 8 8.00 -45.27 44.26
CA GLU A 8 7.06 -45.48 43.15
C GLU A 8 5.97 -44.39 43.09
N ASN A 9 5.34 -44.06 44.21
CA ASN A 9 4.35 -42.97 44.27
C ASN A 9 4.95 -41.61 43.90
N HIS A 10 6.19 -41.33 44.34
CA HIS A 10 6.89 -40.10 43.96
C HIS A 10 7.20 -40.06 42.45
N PHE A 11 7.61 -41.19 41.86
CA PHE A 11 7.82 -41.29 40.41
C PHE A 11 6.51 -41.12 39.62
N LEU A 12 5.39 -41.66 40.10
CA LEU A 12 4.08 -41.50 39.47
C LEU A 12 3.64 -40.04 39.45
N HIS A 13 3.74 -39.33 40.57
CA HIS A 13 3.43 -37.90 40.64
C HIS A 13 4.33 -37.06 39.73
N LEU A 14 5.62 -37.38 39.65
CA LEU A 14 6.51 -36.73 38.69
C LEU A 14 6.07 -37.00 37.25
N SER A 15 5.80 -38.25 36.89
CA SER A 15 5.38 -38.63 35.52
C SER A 15 4.08 -37.97 35.08
N GLU A 16 3.14 -37.81 36.01
CA GLU A 16 1.87 -37.11 35.79
C GLU A 16 2.13 -35.62 35.57
N ASN A 17 2.93 -34.99 36.43
CA ASN A 17 3.35 -33.59 36.26
C ASN A 17 4.08 -33.36 34.93
N TYR A 18 4.95 -34.29 34.51
CA TYR A 18 5.60 -34.22 33.19
C TYR A 18 4.58 -34.33 32.06
N THR A 19 3.57 -35.19 32.18
CA THR A 19 2.53 -35.36 31.14
C THR A 19 1.67 -34.10 31.01
N TRP A 20 1.25 -33.50 32.12
CA TRP A 20 0.53 -32.23 32.11
C TRP A 20 1.39 -31.08 31.57
N MET A 21 2.66 -31.01 31.98
CA MET A 21 3.59 -30.00 31.50
C MET A 21 3.84 -30.11 30.00
N MET A 22 4.07 -31.33 29.48
CA MET A 22 4.27 -31.58 28.06
C MET A 22 3.00 -31.29 27.25
N GLY A 23 1.83 -31.70 27.74
CA GLY A 23 0.56 -31.37 27.10
C GLY A 23 0.29 -29.86 27.08
N MET A 24 0.65 -29.14 28.14
CA MET A 24 0.54 -27.68 28.18
C MET A 24 1.48 -27.01 27.17
N LEU A 25 2.72 -27.51 27.04
CA LEU A 25 3.67 -27.02 26.04
C LEU A 25 3.16 -27.25 24.61
N ASP A 26 2.58 -28.41 24.31
CA ASP A 26 2.03 -28.71 22.98
C ASP A 26 0.82 -27.82 22.62
N VAL A 27 -0.05 -27.53 23.59
CA VAL A 27 -1.18 -26.61 23.40
C VAL A 27 -0.67 -25.18 23.14
N LEU A 28 0.32 -24.71 23.90
CA LEU A 28 0.92 -23.39 23.71
C LEU A 28 1.63 -23.27 22.36
N LEU A 29 2.41 -24.28 21.99
CA LEU A 29 3.09 -24.34 20.70
C LEU A 29 2.07 -24.37 19.56
N SER A 30 1.05 -25.23 19.59
CA SER A 30 0.05 -25.31 18.51
C SER A 30 -0.76 -24.01 18.34
N THR A 31 -1.12 -23.34 19.43
CA THR A 31 -1.93 -22.11 19.41
C THR A 31 -1.13 -20.91 18.89
N SER A 32 0.20 -20.90 19.06
CA SER A 32 1.05 -19.78 18.64
C SER A 32 1.06 -19.53 17.12
N HIS A 33 0.96 -20.59 16.31
CA HIS A 33 1.01 -20.50 14.84
C HIS A 33 -0.19 -19.74 14.26
N TRP A 34 -1.36 -19.85 14.91
CA TRP A 34 -2.58 -19.14 14.53
C TRP A 34 -2.50 -17.63 14.72
N LEU A 35 -1.55 -17.13 15.51
CA LEU A 35 -1.31 -15.71 15.72
C LEU A 35 -0.08 -15.23 14.93
N LEU A 36 0.98 -16.03 14.91
CA LEU A 36 2.23 -15.68 14.23
C LEU A 36 2.09 -15.61 12.71
N LEU A 37 1.36 -16.56 12.09
CA LEU A 37 1.17 -16.55 10.63
C LEU A 37 0.36 -15.34 10.14
N PRO A 38 -0.81 -15.00 10.72
CA PRO A 38 -1.52 -13.79 10.33
C PRO A 38 -0.73 -12.52 10.62
N ALA A 39 0.00 -12.44 11.74
CA ALA A 39 0.83 -11.28 12.05
C ALA A 39 1.95 -11.09 11.00
N LEU A 40 2.60 -12.18 10.59
CA LEU A 40 3.62 -12.16 9.53
C LEU A 40 3.01 -11.72 8.19
N ILE A 41 1.86 -12.28 7.82
CA ILE A 41 1.14 -11.93 6.59
C ILE A 41 0.74 -10.45 6.60
N LEU A 42 0.17 -9.95 7.71
CA LEU A 42 -0.19 -8.54 7.87
C LEU A 42 1.03 -7.62 7.80
N GLY A 43 2.15 -8.02 8.41
CA GLY A 43 3.41 -7.30 8.31
C GLY A 43 3.94 -7.22 6.87
N LEU A 44 3.96 -8.35 6.16
CA LEU A 44 4.35 -8.42 4.74
C LEU A 44 3.43 -7.58 3.86
N LEU A 45 2.12 -7.71 4.04
CA LEU A 45 1.14 -6.90 3.32
C LEU A 45 1.33 -5.41 3.59
N TYR A 46 1.57 -5.02 4.84
CA TYR A 46 1.84 -3.63 5.20
C TYR A 46 3.10 -3.10 4.52
N ILE A 47 4.18 -3.87 4.50
CA ILE A 47 5.43 -3.51 3.82
C ILE A 47 5.17 -3.37 2.31
N LEU A 48 4.54 -4.35 1.68
CA LEU A 48 4.20 -4.31 0.25
C LEU A 48 3.25 -3.15 -0.09
N GLY A 49 2.34 -2.79 0.80
CA GLY A 49 1.42 -1.66 0.62
C GLY A 49 2.07 -0.29 0.81
N THR A 50 3.20 -0.20 1.52
CA THR A 50 3.87 1.06 1.87
C THR A 50 5.28 1.22 1.29
N TRP A 51 5.79 0.21 0.58
CA TRP A 51 7.14 0.19 -0.01
C TRP A 51 7.49 1.41 -0.87
N ASN A 52 6.50 2.01 -1.53
CA ASN A 52 6.70 3.12 -2.46
C ASN A 52 6.44 4.51 -1.82
N TYR A 53 6.12 4.56 -0.51
CA TYR A 53 5.75 5.81 0.17
C TYR A 53 6.93 6.70 0.56
N ASP A 54 8.16 6.24 0.31
CA ASP A 54 9.38 7.02 0.49
C ASP A 54 9.79 7.81 -0.78
N TYR A 55 9.07 7.66 -1.90
CA TYR A 55 9.39 8.28 -3.18
C TYR A 55 9.64 9.79 -3.09
N PHE A 56 8.69 10.54 -2.53
CA PHE A 56 8.82 12.00 -2.41
C PHE A 56 9.81 12.42 -1.32
N SER A 57 9.95 11.63 -0.26
CA SER A 57 10.94 11.87 0.79
C SER A 57 12.37 11.81 0.23
N LYS A 58 12.66 10.83 -0.64
CA LYS A 58 13.97 10.69 -1.32
C LYS A 58 14.30 11.88 -2.22
N GLN A 59 13.28 12.54 -2.77
CA GLN A 59 13.43 13.69 -3.68
C GLN A 59 13.35 15.04 -2.96
N ASN A 60 13.24 15.06 -1.62
CA ASN A 60 13.01 16.27 -0.82
C ASN A 60 11.78 17.08 -1.27
N ILE A 61 10.75 16.39 -1.77
CA ILE A 61 9.48 17.02 -2.20
C ILE A 61 8.48 16.93 -1.04
N PRO A 62 7.87 18.04 -0.61
CA PRO A 62 6.79 18.01 0.38
C PRO A 62 5.61 17.17 -0.12
N TYR A 63 5.12 16.24 0.70
CA TYR A 63 4.05 15.33 0.30
C TYR A 63 3.05 15.03 1.42
N VAL A 64 1.78 14.82 1.06
CA VAL A 64 0.74 14.43 2.01
C VAL A 64 0.94 12.97 2.43
N LYS A 65 1.10 12.72 3.74
CA LYS A 65 1.30 11.36 4.25
C LYS A 65 0.14 10.43 3.82
N PRO A 66 0.42 9.37 3.06
CA PRO A 66 -0.60 8.45 2.56
C PRO A 66 -1.09 7.47 3.63
N TRP A 67 -2.30 6.96 3.44
CA TRP A 67 -2.79 5.78 4.17
C TRP A 67 -2.34 4.51 3.45
N PRO A 68 -2.05 3.40 4.17
CA PRO A 68 -1.67 2.13 3.55
C PRO A 68 -2.66 1.68 2.47
N PHE A 69 -2.15 1.20 1.34
CA PHE A 69 -2.88 0.70 0.16
C PHE A 69 -3.71 1.74 -0.62
N VAL A 70 -4.39 2.66 0.07
CA VAL A 70 -5.34 3.60 -0.53
C VAL A 70 -4.74 4.98 -0.81
N GLY A 71 -3.52 5.24 -0.34
CA GLY A 71 -2.84 6.52 -0.54
C GLY A 71 -3.59 7.67 0.16
N ASN A 72 -3.67 8.83 -0.49
CA ASN A 72 -4.41 9.98 0.02
C ASN A 72 -5.90 9.98 -0.35
N PHE A 73 -6.40 8.91 -0.97
CA PHE A 73 -7.78 8.78 -1.43
C PHE A 73 -8.68 8.01 -0.45
N GLY A 74 -8.18 7.67 0.75
CA GLY A 74 -8.96 6.98 1.79
C GLY A 74 -10.33 7.60 2.07
N PRO A 75 -10.44 8.93 2.29
CA PRO A 75 -11.75 9.56 2.50
C PRO A 75 -12.70 9.49 1.31
N LEU A 76 -12.19 9.42 0.08
CA LEU A 76 -13.00 9.21 -1.12
C LEU A 76 -13.56 7.78 -1.15
N ILE A 77 -12.71 6.78 -0.88
CA ILE A 77 -13.09 5.36 -0.87
C ILE A 77 -14.12 5.09 0.24
N LEU A 78 -13.94 5.72 1.40
CA LEU A 78 -14.91 5.69 2.50
C LEU A 78 -16.15 6.55 2.23
N ARG A 79 -16.30 7.13 1.03
CA ARG A 79 -17.41 8.00 0.62
C ARG A 79 -17.68 9.16 1.57
N ARG A 80 -16.67 9.62 2.30
CA ARG A 80 -16.78 10.73 3.27
C ARG A 80 -16.72 12.09 2.59
N ILE A 81 -16.06 12.18 1.43
CA ILE A 81 -15.92 13.40 0.64
C ILE A 81 -16.02 13.08 -0.85
N SER A 82 -16.42 14.07 -1.66
CA SER A 82 -16.48 13.92 -3.11
C SER A 82 -15.08 13.93 -3.74
N PHE A 83 -14.99 13.46 -4.99
CA PHE A 83 -13.75 13.49 -5.77
C PHE A 83 -13.16 14.91 -5.91
N PRO A 84 -13.92 15.93 -6.36
CA PRO A 84 -13.39 17.30 -6.45
C PRO A 84 -13.02 17.88 -5.08
N ASP A 85 -13.79 17.59 -4.02
CA ASP A 85 -13.45 18.05 -2.67
C ASP A 85 -12.15 17.44 -2.16
N ASN A 86 -11.91 16.15 -2.44
CA ASN A 86 -10.63 15.52 -2.08
C ASN A 86 -9.46 16.16 -2.84
N HIS A 87 -9.62 16.43 -4.13
CA HIS A 87 -8.60 17.12 -4.92
C HIS A 87 -8.32 18.53 -4.38
N LEU A 88 -9.36 19.28 -4.05
CA LEU A 88 -9.23 20.62 -3.46
C LEU A 88 -8.55 20.58 -2.09
N ARG A 89 -8.88 19.59 -1.26
CA ARG A 89 -8.23 19.33 0.03
C ARG A 89 -6.74 19.06 -0.15
N LEU A 90 -6.36 18.19 -1.08
CA LEU A 90 -4.95 17.86 -1.35
C LEU A 90 -4.20 19.06 -1.94
N TYR A 91 -4.82 19.81 -2.84
CA TYR A 91 -4.27 21.05 -3.38
C TYR A 91 -3.98 22.10 -2.29
N ARG A 92 -4.84 22.16 -1.26
CA ARG A 92 -4.71 23.10 -0.13
C ARG A 92 -3.83 22.59 1.01
N ALA A 93 -3.44 21.30 1.04
CA ALA A 93 -2.72 20.71 2.16
C ALA A 93 -1.32 21.32 2.39
N TYR A 94 -0.66 21.77 1.32
CA TYR A 94 0.68 22.37 1.36
C TYR A 94 0.68 23.77 0.74
N LYS A 95 -0.17 24.67 1.24
CA LYS A 95 -0.13 26.09 0.88
C LYS A 95 1.28 26.64 1.11
N GLY A 96 1.83 27.31 0.11
CA GLY A 96 3.18 27.89 0.12
C GLY A 96 4.22 27.14 -0.74
N HIS A 97 4.02 25.86 -1.03
CA HIS A 97 4.98 25.07 -1.81
C HIS A 97 4.59 25.00 -3.30
N ARG A 98 5.52 25.23 -4.22
CA ARG A 98 5.25 25.23 -5.68
C ARG A 98 4.74 23.88 -6.19
N LEU A 99 5.17 22.80 -5.53
CA LEU A 99 4.94 21.42 -5.90
C LEU A 99 4.60 20.61 -4.64
N THR A 100 3.70 19.65 -4.77
CA THR A 100 3.28 18.81 -3.63
C THR A 100 3.03 17.37 -4.09
N GLY A 101 3.69 16.42 -3.44
CA GLY A 101 3.48 15.00 -3.67
C GLY A 101 2.20 14.49 -3.02
N VAL A 102 1.52 13.59 -3.70
CA VAL A 102 0.38 12.82 -3.21
C VAL A 102 0.50 11.39 -3.75
N PHE A 103 -0.09 10.43 -3.06
CA PHE A 103 -0.20 9.06 -3.54
C PHE A 103 -1.64 8.76 -3.91
N GLN A 104 -1.87 8.39 -5.17
CA GLN A 104 -3.09 7.72 -5.55
C GLN A 104 -2.85 6.22 -5.44
N PHE A 105 -3.46 5.58 -4.43
CA PHE A 105 -3.11 4.20 -4.05
C PHE A 105 -1.61 4.08 -3.71
N THR A 106 -0.89 3.25 -4.48
CA THR A 106 0.56 3.06 -4.38
C THR A 106 1.36 3.92 -5.37
N ARG A 107 0.69 4.67 -6.26
CA ARG A 107 1.33 5.44 -7.32
C ARG A 107 1.62 6.88 -6.84
N PRO A 108 2.88 7.34 -6.87
CA PRO A 108 3.24 8.71 -6.56
C PRO A 108 2.72 9.63 -7.66
N ARG A 109 2.12 10.75 -7.28
CA ARG A 109 1.61 11.80 -8.15
C ARG A 109 1.94 13.17 -7.60
N THR A 110 2.13 14.11 -8.51
CA THR A 110 2.52 15.46 -8.15
C THR A 110 1.38 16.42 -8.46
N ILE A 111 1.06 17.29 -7.50
CA ILE A 111 0.17 18.42 -7.68
C ILE A 111 1.04 19.66 -7.89
N ILE A 112 0.88 20.28 -9.06
CA ILE A 112 1.55 21.53 -9.42
C ILE A 112 0.63 22.69 -9.02
N ARG A 113 1.15 23.64 -8.25
CA ARG A 113 0.39 24.83 -7.83
C ARG A 113 0.89 26.13 -8.45
N ASP A 114 2.11 26.12 -8.97
CA ASP A 114 2.72 27.27 -9.63
C ASP A 114 2.29 27.34 -11.10
N ILE A 115 1.68 28.46 -11.48
CA ILE A 115 1.20 28.70 -12.84
C ILE A 115 2.35 28.80 -13.85
N GLU A 116 3.51 29.34 -13.46
CA GLU A 116 4.66 29.46 -14.36
C GLU A 116 5.26 28.08 -14.65
N LEU A 117 5.31 27.20 -13.64
CA LEU A 117 5.71 25.81 -13.83
C LEU A 117 4.70 25.03 -14.68
N LEU A 118 3.40 25.26 -14.46
CA LEU A 118 2.36 24.62 -15.26
C LEU A 118 2.44 25.04 -16.73
N LYS A 119 2.68 26.33 -17.01
CA LYS A 119 2.91 26.84 -18.39
C LYS A 119 4.13 26.21 -19.02
N LEU A 120 5.23 26.08 -18.29
CA LEU A 120 6.45 25.44 -18.79
C LEU A 120 6.16 24.00 -19.24
N ILE A 121 5.49 23.23 -18.39
CA ILE A 121 5.12 21.83 -18.66
C ILE A 121 4.13 21.73 -19.83
N ALA A 122 3.12 22.60 -19.86
CA ALA A 122 2.04 22.55 -20.85
C ALA A 122 2.42 23.11 -22.23
N ILE A 123 3.45 23.96 -22.32
CA ILE A 123 3.86 24.62 -23.56
C ILE A 123 5.22 24.09 -24.03
N LYS A 124 6.25 24.18 -23.17
CA LYS A 124 7.62 23.88 -23.57
C LYS A 124 7.88 22.37 -23.61
N ASP A 125 7.39 21.66 -22.61
CA ASP A 125 7.64 20.23 -22.47
C ASP A 125 6.41 19.38 -22.85
N PHE A 126 5.46 19.95 -23.60
CA PHE A 126 4.19 19.31 -23.93
C PHE A 126 4.36 17.90 -24.49
N ASP A 127 5.36 17.69 -25.36
CA ASP A 127 5.67 16.40 -25.99
C ASP A 127 5.93 15.28 -24.97
N HIS A 128 6.46 15.61 -23.79
CA HIS A 128 6.71 14.65 -22.72
C HIS A 128 5.46 14.30 -21.90
N PHE A 129 4.42 15.16 -21.95
CA PHE A 129 3.20 15.06 -21.14
C PHE A 129 1.93 14.81 -21.98
N MET A 130 2.07 14.43 -23.24
CA MET A 130 0.94 14.16 -24.15
C MET A 130 -0.01 13.05 -23.68
N ASN A 131 0.47 12.10 -22.87
CA ASN A 131 -0.33 10.95 -22.48
C ASN A 131 -1.26 11.28 -21.30
N HIS A 132 -2.56 11.19 -21.55
CA HIS A 132 -3.58 11.35 -20.52
C HIS A 132 -3.63 10.14 -19.58
N PHE A 133 -4.03 10.40 -18.33
CA PHE A 133 -4.28 9.36 -17.36
C PHE A 133 -5.53 8.56 -17.77
N THR A 134 -5.33 7.30 -18.18
CA THR A 134 -6.43 6.37 -18.46
C THR A 134 -6.69 5.49 -17.24
N PHE A 135 -7.95 5.38 -16.84
CA PHE A 135 -8.38 4.45 -15.78
C PHE A 135 -8.43 2.99 -16.27
N THR A 136 -8.46 2.80 -17.59
CA THR A 136 -8.63 1.53 -18.28
C THR A 136 -7.39 1.20 -19.10
N ASP A 137 -7.08 -0.09 -19.13
CA ASP A 137 -6.11 -0.67 -20.05
C ASP A 137 -6.83 -0.92 -21.40
N PRO A 138 -6.28 -0.46 -22.53
CA PRO A 138 -6.84 -0.71 -23.85
C PRO A 138 -7.18 -2.18 -24.13
N ASP A 139 -6.40 -3.11 -23.56
CA ASP A 139 -6.56 -4.54 -23.77
C ASP A 139 -7.65 -5.15 -22.88
N ILE A 140 -7.99 -4.48 -21.77
CA ILE A 140 -9.02 -4.92 -20.82
C ILE A 140 -10.37 -4.28 -21.14
N ASP A 141 -10.38 -3.05 -21.66
CA ASP A 141 -11.60 -2.34 -22.02
C ASP A 141 -11.50 -1.66 -23.40
N PRO A 142 -11.78 -2.43 -24.47
CA PRO A 142 -11.75 -1.93 -25.86
C PRO A 142 -12.77 -0.81 -26.12
N LEU A 143 -13.82 -0.69 -25.30
CA LEU A 143 -14.86 0.33 -25.50
C LEU A 143 -14.35 1.72 -25.12
N PHE A 144 -13.58 1.81 -24.03
CA PHE A 144 -12.96 3.07 -23.63
C PHE A 144 -11.65 3.36 -24.37
N SER A 145 -10.99 2.34 -24.93
CA SER A 145 -9.72 2.49 -25.65
C SER A 145 -9.84 3.27 -26.98
N GLY A 146 -11.01 3.23 -27.62
CA GLY A 146 -11.30 3.96 -28.86
C GLY A 146 -11.76 5.40 -28.66
N ASN A 147 -11.96 5.87 -27.42
CA ASN A 147 -12.41 7.23 -27.15
C ASN A 147 -11.26 8.24 -27.38
N LEU A 148 -11.50 9.27 -28.19
CA LEU A 148 -10.53 10.34 -28.52
C LEU A 148 -9.86 10.94 -27.27
N PHE A 149 -10.60 11.07 -26.16
CA PHE A 149 -10.09 11.62 -24.89
C PHE A 149 -9.18 10.65 -24.10
N LEU A 150 -9.15 9.37 -24.46
CA LEU A 150 -8.38 8.31 -23.80
C LEU A 150 -7.32 7.69 -24.72
N LEU A 151 -7.20 8.16 -25.96
CA LEU A 151 -6.14 7.74 -26.88
C LEU A 151 -4.77 8.12 -26.31
N LYS A 152 -3.88 7.14 -26.21
CA LYS A 152 -2.45 7.37 -25.95
C LYS A 152 -1.74 7.59 -27.28
N GLY A 153 -0.74 8.47 -27.29
CA GLY A 153 -0.01 8.84 -28.50
C GLY A 153 0.59 7.61 -29.20
N ARG A 154 0.01 7.22 -30.34
CA ARG A 154 0.41 6.06 -31.15
C ARG A 154 1.37 6.48 -32.26
N LEU A 155 2.45 7.20 -31.95
CA LEU A 155 3.40 7.69 -32.96
C LEU A 155 4.70 6.89 -33.10
N ASN A 156 4.96 5.89 -32.26
CA ASN A 156 6.25 5.16 -32.31
C ASN A 156 6.18 3.80 -33.05
N ASN A 157 5.00 3.35 -33.48
CA ASN A 157 4.81 2.00 -34.03
C ASN A 157 4.31 1.97 -35.49
N LEU A 158 4.33 3.10 -36.20
CA LEU A 158 3.98 3.17 -37.63
C LEU A 158 5.19 3.47 -38.55
N ALA A 159 6.41 3.44 -38.00
CA ALA A 159 7.65 3.57 -38.76
C ALA A 159 8.39 2.22 -38.97
N GLY A 160 7.67 1.09 -38.86
CA GLY A 160 8.28 -0.23 -38.90
C GLY A 160 7.32 -1.36 -39.26
N THR A 161 6.62 -1.24 -40.39
CA THR A 161 6.19 -2.34 -41.28
C THR A 161 5.93 -1.76 -42.66
#